data_AF-A0A849D7Q1-F1
#
_entry.id   AF-A0A849D7Q1-F1
#
_cell.length_a   1.000
_cell.length_b   1.000
_cell.length_c   1.000
_cell.angle_alpha   90.00
_cell.angle_beta   90.00
_cell.angle_gamma   90.00
#
_symmetry.space_group_name_H-M   'P 1'
#
loop_
_entity.id
_entity.type
_entity.pdbx_description
1 polymer ?
#
loop_
_entity_poly.entity_id
_entity_poly.type
_entity_poly.pdbx_seq_one_letter_code
_entity_poly.pdbx_strand_id
1 'polypeptide(L)'
;ADIFEFLDLKKNHGKEEMRARDLFYAMWIPDLFMKRVEADGEWTLMCPNECPGLFSTHSEEFEKLYTQYEAEGKGRKSVKARELWEKILESQIETGTPYMLYKDAANRKSNQQNLGTIKSSNLCTEILEYTSKDEVAVCNLASIALPMFIKNGEFDHRELYKVTKRVTKNLNRVIDRNYYPVPEAKNSNMRHRPIGLGVQGLADAFILLRLPFTSDEARKLNQEIFETLYYAAVTASMELAKEEGPYKTYKGSPISKGQFQHNLWGIKDEELSGRWNWEKLRNNIKKHGVRNSLLVAPMPTASTSQILGNNECFEPYTSNIYTRRVLSGEFIVVNKHLLEDLVKLGLWNENMKQELMRANGSIQHIDTIPEEIRELYKTVWELSMKDIIDMSRQRGYFIDQSQSLNLFMENANYAKLTSMHFYAWKSGLKTGMYYLRTKAAVDAIKFTLDNTKKKEVPVSIAAEAEVIAATPKVASDIKVKTSPVKATETAAETEVEPMSPEEMKELIARAKEGQADDDCLMCGS
;
A
#
# COMPACT_ATOMS: atom_id res chain seq x y z
N ALA A 1 -19.74 -16.89 14.00
CA ALA A 1 -19.12 -18.24 14.07
C ALA A 1 -18.60 -18.70 12.70
N ASP A 2 -18.96 -17.99 11.62
CA ASP A 2 -18.82 -18.41 10.22
C ASP A 2 -17.50 -17.93 9.58
N ILE A 3 -16.45 -17.80 10.39
CA ILE A 3 -15.21 -17.15 9.96
C ILE A 3 -14.42 -17.99 8.96
N PHE A 4 -14.51 -19.32 9.04
CA PHE A 4 -13.81 -20.21 8.11
C PHE A 4 -14.44 -20.15 6.72
N GLU A 5 -15.77 -20.18 6.65
CA GLU A 5 -16.51 -20.03 5.41
C GLU A 5 -16.28 -18.64 4.80
N PHE A 6 -16.26 -17.59 5.62
CA PHE A 6 -15.93 -16.23 5.20
C PHE A 6 -14.58 -16.14 4.48
N LEU A 7 -13.56 -16.85 4.98
CA LEU A 7 -12.21 -16.88 4.39
C LEU A 7 -12.14 -17.64 3.06
N ASP A 8 -13.14 -18.44 2.71
CA ASP A 8 -13.18 -19.17 1.44
C ASP A 8 -13.97 -18.44 0.35
N LEU A 9 -14.70 -17.35 0.67
CA LEU A 9 -15.65 -16.72 -0.25
C LEU A 9 -15.03 -16.12 -1.53
N LYS A 10 -13.76 -15.68 -1.48
CA LYS A 10 -13.03 -15.10 -2.63
C LYS A 10 -12.30 -16.16 -3.47
N LYS A 11 -12.18 -17.40 -2.98
CA LYS A 11 -11.36 -18.42 -3.63
C LYS A 11 -11.91 -18.83 -4.99
N ASN A 12 -11.03 -19.10 -5.93
CA ASN A 12 -11.41 -19.49 -7.29
C ASN A 12 -12.03 -20.90 -7.32
N HIS A 13 -11.48 -21.83 -6.53
CA HIS A 13 -11.96 -23.21 -6.43
C HIS A 13 -13.07 -23.38 -5.38
N GLY A 14 -13.79 -24.50 -5.46
CA GLY A 14 -14.90 -24.88 -4.56
C GLY A 14 -16.29 -24.66 -5.15
N LYS A 15 -17.33 -24.87 -4.32
CA LYS A 15 -18.73 -24.78 -4.73
C LYS A 15 -19.16 -23.34 -4.98
N GLU A 16 -19.79 -23.06 -6.11
CA GLU A 16 -20.12 -21.71 -6.55
C GLU A 16 -21.12 -21.02 -5.62
N GLU A 17 -22.10 -21.76 -5.10
CA GLU A 17 -23.08 -21.27 -4.13
C GLU A 17 -22.47 -20.86 -2.77
N MET A 18 -21.21 -21.18 -2.54
CA MET A 18 -20.43 -20.80 -1.36
C MET A 18 -19.38 -19.73 -1.68
N ARG A 19 -19.56 -18.95 -2.75
CA ARG A 19 -18.60 -17.93 -3.20
C ARG A 19 -19.29 -16.59 -3.45
N ALA A 20 -18.52 -15.52 -3.28
CA ALA A 20 -18.96 -14.15 -3.56
C ALA A 20 -17.76 -13.32 -4.06
N ARG A 21 -17.20 -13.73 -5.20
CA ARG A 21 -15.90 -13.27 -5.68
C ARG A 21 -15.84 -11.79 -6.09
N ASP A 22 -16.97 -11.12 -6.26
CA ASP A 22 -17.00 -9.68 -6.56
C ASP A 22 -16.86 -8.81 -5.30
N LEU A 23 -16.96 -9.40 -4.11
CA LEU A 23 -16.77 -8.69 -2.85
C LEU A 23 -15.29 -8.63 -2.44
N PHE A 24 -14.98 -7.70 -1.55
CA PHE A 24 -13.70 -7.61 -0.86
C PHE A 24 -13.85 -7.97 0.61
N TYR A 25 -12.82 -8.60 1.17
CA TYR A 25 -12.86 -9.18 2.50
C TYR A 25 -11.78 -8.59 3.39
N ALA A 26 -12.14 -8.30 4.63
CA ALA A 26 -11.27 -7.70 5.61
C ALA A 26 -11.48 -8.31 6.99
N MET A 27 -10.39 -8.47 7.74
CA MET A 27 -10.40 -8.92 9.12
C MET A 27 -10.35 -7.70 10.05
N TRP A 28 -11.30 -7.63 10.99
CA TRP A 28 -11.31 -6.64 12.07
C TRP A 28 -10.86 -7.29 13.38
N ILE A 29 -9.55 -7.29 13.60
CA ILE A 29 -8.87 -8.20 14.51
C ILE A 29 -8.70 -7.57 15.91
N PRO A 30 -9.22 -8.19 16.98
CA PRO A 30 -8.90 -7.79 18.35
C PRO A 30 -7.49 -8.25 18.75
N ASP A 31 -6.81 -7.49 19.62
CA ASP A 31 -5.48 -7.83 20.16
C ASP A 31 -5.50 -9.20 20.84
N LEU A 32 -6.62 -9.58 21.47
CA LEU A 32 -6.78 -10.90 22.10
C LEU A 32 -6.55 -12.06 21.13
N PHE A 33 -7.03 -11.96 19.89
CA PHE A 33 -6.82 -13.01 18.90
C PHE A 33 -5.32 -13.16 18.60
N MET A 34 -4.62 -12.06 18.36
CA MET A 34 -3.18 -12.07 18.11
C MET A 34 -2.40 -12.66 19.30
N LYS A 35 -2.77 -12.27 20.55
CA LYS A 35 -2.20 -12.83 21.78
C LYS A 35 -2.43 -14.35 21.87
N ARG A 36 -3.63 -14.85 21.53
CA ARG A 36 -3.95 -16.28 21.53
C ARG A 36 -3.20 -17.05 20.44
N VAL A 37 -3.00 -16.47 19.26
CA VAL A 37 -2.18 -17.08 18.18
C VAL A 37 -0.73 -17.23 18.63
N GLU A 38 -0.14 -16.18 19.21
CA GLU A 38 1.23 -16.19 19.73
C GLU A 38 1.43 -17.27 20.80
N ALA A 39 0.51 -17.33 21.77
CA ALA A 39 0.54 -18.25 22.89
C ALA A 39 0.04 -19.68 22.58
N ASP A 40 -0.32 -19.99 21.32
CA ASP A 40 -0.96 -21.26 20.93
C ASP A 40 -2.22 -21.62 21.75
N GLY A 41 -2.96 -20.58 22.12
CA GLY A 41 -4.20 -20.68 22.89
C GLY A 41 -5.39 -21.13 22.05
N GLU A 42 -6.49 -21.39 22.74
CA GLU A 42 -7.78 -21.63 22.09
C GLU A 42 -8.45 -20.31 21.67
N TRP A 43 -9.29 -20.38 20.65
CA TRP A 43 -10.13 -19.30 20.17
C TRP A 43 -11.56 -19.80 20.01
N THR A 44 -12.49 -19.14 20.70
CA THR A 44 -13.90 -19.49 20.73
C THR A 44 -14.70 -18.69 19.69
N LEU A 45 -15.35 -19.39 18.77
CA LEU A 45 -16.24 -18.83 17.77
C LEU A 45 -17.63 -18.65 18.36
N MET A 46 -18.12 -17.41 18.33
CA MET A 46 -19.39 -17.02 18.96
C MET A 46 -20.40 -16.54 17.92
N CYS A 47 -21.69 -16.68 18.23
CA CYS A 47 -22.77 -16.03 17.50
C CYS A 47 -23.06 -14.67 18.15
N PRO A 48 -23.14 -13.56 17.40
CA PRO A 48 -23.40 -12.24 17.98
C PRO A 48 -24.79 -12.11 18.64
N ASN A 49 -25.74 -13.01 18.33
CA ASN A 49 -27.03 -13.06 19.01
C ASN A 49 -26.94 -13.71 20.40
N GLU A 50 -26.09 -14.72 20.56
CA GLU A 50 -25.86 -15.43 21.84
C GLU A 50 -24.85 -14.69 22.73
N CYS A 51 -23.89 -14.02 22.10
CA CYS A 51 -22.81 -13.25 22.72
C CYS A 51 -22.84 -11.78 22.23
N PRO A 52 -23.87 -11.01 22.61
CA PRO A 52 -24.04 -9.62 22.15
C PRO A 52 -22.93 -8.70 22.66
N GLY A 53 -22.70 -7.58 21.96
CA GLY A 53 -21.81 -6.52 22.43
C GLY A 53 -20.32 -6.69 22.11
N LEU A 54 -19.87 -7.85 21.63
CA LEU A 54 -18.47 -8.07 21.25
C LEU A 54 -18.00 -7.14 20.12
N PHE A 55 -18.85 -6.82 19.16
CA PHE A 55 -18.52 -5.89 18.08
C PHE A 55 -18.63 -4.42 18.48
N SER A 56 -19.25 -4.11 19.63
CA SER A 56 -19.42 -2.73 20.14
C SER A 56 -18.51 -2.40 21.31
N THR A 57 -17.61 -3.30 21.70
CA THR A 57 -16.57 -3.12 22.73
C THR A 57 -15.19 -3.36 22.10
N HIS A 58 -14.11 -2.85 22.68
CA HIS A 58 -12.75 -3.08 22.21
C HIS A 58 -11.76 -3.13 23.39
N SER A 59 -10.51 -3.51 23.12
CA SER A 59 -9.42 -3.55 24.11
C SER A 59 -9.80 -4.33 25.38
N GLU A 60 -9.52 -3.80 26.57
CA GLU A 60 -9.73 -4.49 27.84
C GLU A 60 -11.21 -4.84 28.09
N GLU A 61 -12.14 -4.00 27.63
CA GLU A 61 -13.58 -4.25 27.75
C GLU A 61 -14.01 -5.45 26.90
N PHE A 62 -13.50 -5.53 25.66
CA PHE A 62 -13.71 -6.69 24.80
C PHE A 62 -13.10 -7.96 25.40
N GLU A 63 -11.86 -7.89 25.90
CA GLU A 63 -11.19 -9.04 26.51
C GLU A 63 -11.95 -9.60 27.71
N LYS A 64 -12.47 -8.72 28.55
CA LYS A 64 -13.29 -9.10 29.71
C LYS A 64 -14.62 -9.74 29.27
N LEU A 65 -15.31 -9.15 28.30
CA LEU A 65 -16.60 -9.65 27.84
C LEU A 65 -16.48 -10.99 27.10
N TYR A 66 -15.51 -11.10 26.20
CA TYR A 66 -15.20 -12.33 25.47
C TYR A 66 -14.79 -13.45 26.45
N THR A 67 -13.83 -13.11 27.31
CA THR A 67 -13.59 -13.62 28.66
C THR A 67 -14.69 -14.43 29.33
N GLN A 68 -15.70 -13.66 29.71
CA GLN A 68 -16.87 -14.06 30.44
C GLN A 68 -17.72 -15.03 29.62
N TYR A 69 -17.93 -14.79 28.32
CA TYR A 69 -18.70 -15.69 27.47
C TYR A 69 -18.03 -17.05 27.25
N GLU A 70 -16.68 -17.11 27.23
CA GLU A 70 -15.96 -18.38 27.26
C GLU A 70 -16.25 -19.13 28.58
N ALA A 71 -16.13 -18.46 29.73
CA ALA A 71 -16.40 -19.05 31.05
C ALA A 71 -17.86 -19.49 31.26
N GLU A 72 -18.81 -18.79 30.63
CA GLU A 72 -20.23 -19.14 30.63
C GLU A 72 -20.59 -20.27 29.65
N GLY A 73 -19.64 -20.75 28.83
CA GLY A 73 -19.87 -21.81 27.86
C GLY A 73 -20.77 -21.40 26.69
N LYS A 74 -20.82 -20.10 26.34
CA LYS A 74 -21.67 -19.58 25.25
C LYS A 74 -21.05 -19.67 23.85
N GLY A 75 -19.85 -20.24 23.75
CA GLY A 75 -19.18 -20.50 22.48
C GLY A 75 -19.89 -21.56 21.66
N ARG A 76 -19.97 -21.38 20.33
CA ARG A 76 -20.50 -22.42 19.43
C ARG A 76 -19.46 -23.48 19.09
N LYS A 77 -18.20 -23.06 18.96
CA LYS A 77 -17.07 -23.92 18.61
C LYS A 77 -15.79 -23.30 19.15
N SER A 78 -14.93 -24.10 19.77
CA SER A 78 -13.56 -23.69 20.10
C SER A 78 -12.59 -24.36 19.15
N VAL A 79 -11.62 -23.59 18.66
CA VAL A 79 -10.54 -24.05 17.76
C VAL A 79 -9.20 -23.61 18.32
N LYS A 80 -8.10 -24.16 17.81
CA LYS A 80 -6.79 -23.56 18.07
C LYS A 80 -6.70 -22.22 17.35
N ALA A 81 -6.21 -21.18 18.04
CA ALA A 81 -6.07 -19.86 17.41
C ALA A 81 -5.16 -19.94 16.17
N ARG A 82 -4.12 -20.79 16.21
CA ARG A 82 -3.23 -21.03 15.08
C ARG A 82 -3.91 -21.70 13.88
N GLU A 83 -4.92 -22.54 14.09
CA GLU A 83 -5.70 -23.15 12.99
C GLU A 83 -6.44 -22.06 12.18
N LEU A 84 -7.11 -21.13 12.87
CA LEU A 84 -7.74 -19.99 12.21
C LEU A 84 -6.70 -19.06 11.58
N TRP A 85 -5.56 -18.86 12.22
CA TRP A 85 -4.45 -18.07 11.68
C TRP A 85 -3.94 -18.64 10.36
N GLU A 86 -3.64 -19.93 10.30
CA GLU A 86 -3.20 -20.61 9.09
C GLU A 86 -4.23 -20.46 7.97
N LYS A 87 -5.53 -20.57 8.28
CA LYS A 87 -6.60 -20.35 7.29
C LYS A 87 -6.62 -18.91 6.74
N ILE A 88 -6.35 -17.91 7.58
CA ILE A 88 -6.21 -16.51 7.13
C ILE A 88 -5.05 -16.38 6.15
N LEU A 89 -3.89 -16.97 6.49
CA LEU A 89 -2.70 -16.90 5.64
C LEU A 89 -2.87 -17.66 4.32
N GLU A 90 -3.53 -18.82 4.35
CA GLU A 90 -3.91 -19.59 3.17
C GLU A 90 -4.72 -18.74 2.19
N SER A 91 -5.78 -18.08 2.69
CA SER A 91 -6.61 -17.18 1.89
C SER A 91 -5.78 -16.04 1.29
N GLN A 92 -4.87 -15.44 2.07
CA GLN A 92 -4.03 -14.34 1.61
C GLN A 92 -3.05 -14.76 0.52
N ILE A 93 -2.45 -15.94 0.64
CA ILE A 93 -1.55 -16.48 -0.39
C ILE A 93 -2.32 -16.75 -1.68
N GLU A 94 -3.53 -17.31 -1.59
CA GLU A 94 -4.34 -17.65 -2.76
C GLU A 94 -4.97 -16.43 -3.46
N THR A 95 -5.39 -15.42 -2.69
CA THR A 95 -6.28 -14.35 -3.19
C THR A 95 -5.75 -12.93 -2.97
N GLY A 96 -4.66 -12.76 -2.22
CA GLY A 96 -4.16 -11.47 -1.76
C GLY A 96 -4.97 -10.85 -0.60
N THR A 97 -6.03 -11.52 -0.15
CA THR A 97 -7.00 -11.06 0.86
C THR A 97 -7.35 -12.19 1.85
N PRO A 98 -7.89 -11.93 3.05
CA PRO A 98 -8.49 -10.69 3.53
C PRO A 98 -7.46 -9.63 3.93
N TYR A 99 -7.90 -8.37 3.91
CA TYR A 99 -7.17 -7.25 4.50
C TYR A 99 -7.01 -7.45 6.02
N MET A 100 -6.00 -6.83 6.61
CA MET A 100 -5.68 -6.99 8.04
C MET A 100 -5.77 -5.63 8.74
N LEU A 101 -6.77 -5.48 9.61
CA LEU A 101 -6.96 -4.29 10.41
C LEU A 101 -7.04 -4.65 11.90
N TYR A 102 -6.35 -3.88 12.73
CA TYR A 102 -6.27 -4.10 14.16
C TYR A 102 -7.27 -3.20 14.89
N LYS A 103 -8.40 -3.81 15.26
CA LYS A 103 -9.56 -3.15 15.89
C LYS A 103 -9.16 -2.27 17.06
N ASP A 104 -8.32 -2.79 17.94
CA ASP A 104 -8.01 -2.13 19.20
C ASP A 104 -7.04 -0.96 18.97
N ALA A 105 -6.07 -1.11 18.06
CA ALA A 105 -5.20 -0.01 17.65
C ALA A 105 -5.98 1.11 16.94
N ALA A 106 -6.96 0.75 16.10
CA ALA A 106 -7.84 1.70 15.44
C ALA A 106 -8.69 2.50 16.44
N ASN A 107 -9.30 1.83 17.41
CA ASN A 107 -10.18 2.46 18.40
C ASN A 107 -9.41 3.31 19.43
N ARG A 108 -8.34 2.77 20.06
CA ARG A 108 -7.54 3.49 21.07
C ARG A 108 -6.90 4.78 20.53
N LYS A 109 -6.70 4.86 19.22
CA LYS A 109 -5.98 5.95 18.55
C LYS A 109 -6.84 6.69 17.55
N SER A 110 -8.16 6.71 17.77
CA SER A 110 -9.07 7.53 17.00
C SER A 110 -9.49 8.76 17.79
N ASN A 111 -9.49 9.92 17.14
CA ASN A 111 -10.08 11.13 17.71
C ASN A 111 -11.62 11.03 17.84
N GLN A 112 -12.24 10.04 17.19
CA GLN A 112 -13.67 9.76 17.30
C GLN A 112 -14.02 8.73 18.39
N GLN A 113 -13.07 8.30 19.23
CA GLN A 113 -13.34 7.32 20.29
C GLN A 113 -14.41 7.77 21.31
N ASN A 114 -14.73 9.07 21.36
CA ASN A 114 -15.82 9.60 22.19
C ASN A 114 -17.23 9.32 21.63
N LEU A 115 -17.34 8.77 20.41
CA LEU A 115 -18.62 8.43 19.77
C LEU A 115 -19.06 6.98 20.08
N GLY A 116 -18.09 6.12 20.41
CA GLY A 116 -18.28 4.68 20.61
C GLY A 116 -17.27 3.87 19.79
N THR A 117 -17.42 2.56 19.81
CA THR A 117 -16.53 1.62 19.10
C THR A 117 -16.72 1.73 17.59
N ILE A 118 -15.62 2.01 16.88
CA ILE A 118 -15.48 1.89 15.43
C ILE A 118 -15.48 0.40 15.07
N LYS A 119 -16.33 0.03 14.11
CA LYS A 119 -16.67 -1.37 13.80
C LYS A 119 -16.01 -1.91 12.54
N SER A 120 -15.52 -1.03 11.67
CA SER A 120 -14.89 -1.40 10.40
C SER A 120 -14.03 -0.25 9.89
N SER A 121 -13.42 -0.47 8.73
CA SER A 121 -12.85 0.57 7.87
C SER A 121 -13.68 0.72 6.59
N ASN A 122 -13.16 1.39 5.57
CA ASN A 122 -13.71 1.50 4.22
C ASN A 122 -13.11 0.44 3.27
N LEU A 123 -13.46 0.53 1.99
CA LEU A 123 -12.97 -0.34 0.92
C LEU A 123 -11.43 -0.43 0.84
N CYS A 124 -10.75 0.69 1.04
CA CYS A 124 -9.30 0.81 0.82
C CYS A 124 -8.48 0.79 2.13
N THR A 125 -9.11 0.59 3.28
CA THR A 125 -8.50 0.40 4.61
C THR A 125 -7.80 1.61 5.24
N GLU A 126 -7.91 2.80 4.67
CA GLU A 126 -7.33 4.04 5.20
C GLU A 126 -8.28 4.82 6.13
N ILE A 127 -9.60 4.61 6.02
CA ILE A 127 -10.60 5.39 6.76
C ILE A 127 -11.08 4.63 7.99
N LEU A 128 -11.07 5.31 9.14
CA LEU A 128 -11.46 4.73 10.43
C LEU A 128 -12.42 5.66 11.14
N GLU A 129 -13.66 5.65 10.66
CA GLU A 129 -14.75 6.53 11.09
C GLU A 129 -15.85 5.73 11.78
N TYR A 130 -16.51 6.36 12.75
CA TYR A 130 -17.61 5.77 13.50
C TYR A 130 -18.85 5.55 12.62
N THR A 131 -19.57 4.46 12.88
CA THR A 131 -20.84 4.12 12.22
C THR A 131 -21.87 3.59 13.22
N SER A 132 -23.13 3.95 12.98
CA SER A 132 -24.28 3.55 13.79
C SER A 132 -25.50 3.30 12.89
N LYS A 133 -26.65 3.02 13.50
CA LYS A 133 -27.92 2.86 12.77
C LYS A 133 -28.31 4.13 11.99
N ASP A 134 -27.94 5.30 12.50
CA ASP A 134 -28.30 6.61 11.94
C ASP A 134 -27.12 7.34 11.29
N GLU A 135 -25.94 6.70 11.22
CA GLU A 135 -24.71 7.32 10.73
C GLU A 135 -23.95 6.38 9.80
N VAL A 136 -23.88 6.76 8.52
CA VAL A 136 -23.00 6.15 7.52
C VAL A 136 -21.83 7.11 7.31
N ALA A 137 -20.61 6.67 7.63
CA ALA A 137 -19.39 7.48 7.48
C ALA A 137 -19.14 7.87 6.01
N VAL A 138 -18.45 9.01 5.77
CA VAL A 138 -18.24 9.56 4.42
C VAL A 138 -16.81 10.07 4.26
N CYS A 139 -16.13 9.55 3.26
CA CYS A 139 -14.73 9.86 2.97
C CYS A 139 -14.62 11.09 2.05
N ASN A 140 -14.15 12.23 2.57
CA ASN A 140 -13.88 13.44 1.78
C ASN A 140 -12.38 13.53 1.49
N LEU A 141 -11.95 13.12 0.30
CA LEU A 141 -10.55 12.77 0.02
C LEU A 141 -9.85 13.74 -0.94
N ALA A 142 -8.56 14.01 -0.68
CA ALA A 142 -7.64 14.60 -1.65
C ALA A 142 -6.20 14.16 -1.37
N SER A 143 -5.37 14.09 -2.42
CA SER A 143 -3.95 13.77 -2.30
C SER A 143 -3.05 14.94 -2.73
N ILE A 144 -1.91 15.10 -2.05
CA ILE A 144 -0.92 16.13 -2.34
C ILE A 144 0.28 15.50 -3.06
N ALA A 145 0.67 16.07 -4.21
CA ALA A 145 1.81 15.61 -5.00
C ALA A 145 3.15 16.05 -4.39
N LEU A 146 3.82 15.14 -3.68
CA LEU A 146 5.05 15.41 -2.95
C LEU A 146 6.24 15.91 -3.82
N PRO A 147 6.41 15.47 -5.08
CA PRO A 147 7.50 15.94 -5.92
C PRO A 147 7.49 17.46 -6.18
N MET A 148 6.32 18.10 -6.09
CA MET A 148 6.15 19.53 -6.34
C MET A 148 6.77 20.42 -5.26
N PHE A 149 7.20 19.85 -4.13
CA PHE A 149 7.80 20.57 -3.02
C PHE A 149 9.32 20.50 -3.02
N ILE A 150 9.94 19.93 -4.05
CA ILE A 150 11.40 19.88 -4.16
C ILE A 150 11.89 21.13 -4.87
N LYS A 151 12.75 21.90 -4.19
CA LYS A 151 13.36 23.12 -4.70
C LYS A 151 14.84 23.11 -4.38
N ASN A 152 15.69 23.35 -5.38
CA ASN A 152 17.14 23.41 -5.22
C ASN A 152 17.74 22.17 -4.51
N GLY A 153 17.18 20.98 -4.75
CA GLY A 153 17.63 19.73 -4.13
C GLY A 153 17.17 19.52 -2.68
N GLU A 154 16.26 20.34 -2.16
CA GLU A 154 15.72 20.22 -0.81
C GLU A 154 14.18 20.15 -0.80
N PHE A 155 13.61 19.57 0.25
CA PHE A 155 12.16 19.48 0.44
C PHE A 155 11.60 20.72 1.18
N ASP A 156 10.70 21.47 0.54
CA ASP A 156 10.09 22.69 1.06
C ASP A 156 8.87 22.40 1.95
N HIS A 157 9.13 22.08 3.23
CA HIS A 157 8.06 21.88 4.22
C HIS A 157 7.17 23.12 4.44
N ARG A 158 7.67 24.34 4.16
CA ARG A 158 6.87 25.56 4.33
C ARG A 158 5.82 25.67 3.23
N GLU A 159 6.17 25.31 2.01
CA GLU A 159 5.22 25.29 0.90
C GLU A 159 4.22 24.14 1.06
N LEU A 160 4.67 22.95 1.51
CA LEU A 160 3.76 21.85 1.85
C LEU A 160 2.74 22.28 2.91
N TYR A 161 3.17 22.98 3.96
CA TYR A 161 2.27 23.52 4.98
C TYR A 161 1.20 24.45 4.38
N LYS A 162 1.58 25.39 3.51
CA LYS A 162 0.61 26.32 2.88
C LYS A 162 -0.41 25.60 2.02
N VAL A 163 0.04 24.68 1.16
CA VAL A 163 -0.84 23.91 0.28
C VAL A 163 -1.77 23.03 1.09
N THR A 164 -1.25 22.33 2.11
CA THR A 164 -2.06 21.46 2.97
C THR A 164 -3.18 22.23 3.67
N LYS A 165 -2.90 23.43 4.18
CA LYS A 165 -3.95 24.28 4.76
C LYS A 165 -5.04 24.63 3.75
N ARG A 166 -4.68 24.91 2.50
CA ARG A 166 -5.65 25.21 1.44
C ARG A 166 -6.50 23.99 1.09
N VAL A 167 -5.88 22.81 0.92
CA VAL A 167 -6.62 21.57 0.64
C VAL A 167 -7.54 21.19 1.79
N THR A 168 -7.11 21.38 3.05
CA THR A 168 -7.96 21.19 4.24
C THR A 168 -9.22 22.05 4.18
N LYS A 169 -9.09 23.34 3.85
CA LYS A 169 -10.24 24.26 3.70
C LYS A 169 -11.14 23.87 2.52
N ASN A 170 -10.57 23.37 1.42
CA ASN A 170 -11.34 22.85 0.29
C ASN A 170 -12.17 21.64 0.69
N LEU A 171 -11.57 20.64 1.34
CA LEU A 171 -12.27 19.44 1.80
C LEU A 171 -13.37 19.78 2.82
N ASN A 172 -13.14 20.73 3.72
CA ASN A 172 -14.20 21.19 4.63
C ASN A 172 -15.41 21.78 3.87
N ARG A 173 -15.18 22.49 2.76
CA ARG A 173 -16.27 23.02 1.92
C ARG A 173 -16.98 21.93 1.12
N VAL A 174 -16.29 20.86 0.75
CA VAL A 174 -16.90 19.70 0.08
C VAL A 174 -18.01 19.11 0.95
N ILE A 175 -17.79 19.00 2.27
CA ILE A 175 -18.81 18.48 3.21
C ILE A 175 -20.14 19.23 3.07
N ASP A 176 -20.13 20.56 2.99
CA ASP A 176 -21.37 21.35 2.91
C ASP A 176 -22.00 21.33 1.52
N ARG A 177 -21.20 21.12 0.47
CA ARG A 177 -21.65 21.15 -0.93
C ARG A 177 -22.00 19.78 -1.50
N ASN A 178 -21.58 18.72 -0.85
CA ASN A 178 -21.77 17.37 -1.35
C ASN A 178 -23.25 17.00 -1.42
N TYR A 179 -23.63 16.27 -2.46
CA TYR A 179 -24.92 15.62 -2.52
C TYR A 179 -24.81 14.26 -1.82
N TYR A 180 -25.63 14.05 -0.79
CA TYR A 180 -25.61 12.82 0.00
C TYR A 180 -26.69 11.86 -0.50
N PRO A 181 -26.34 10.63 -0.90
CA PRO A 181 -27.30 9.67 -1.45
C PRO A 181 -28.27 9.12 -0.40
N VAL A 182 -27.87 9.10 0.87
CA VAL A 182 -28.69 8.66 2.01
C VAL A 182 -28.61 9.66 3.17
N PRO A 183 -29.68 9.87 3.94
CA PRO A 183 -29.71 10.86 5.01
C PRO A 183 -28.72 10.57 6.15
N GLU A 184 -28.43 9.30 6.44
CA GLU A 184 -27.47 8.86 7.45
C GLU A 184 -26.04 9.32 7.12
N ALA A 185 -25.71 9.40 5.82
CA ALA A 185 -24.43 9.91 5.34
C ALA A 185 -24.31 11.41 5.59
N LYS A 186 -25.37 12.17 5.27
CA LYS A 186 -25.43 13.60 5.59
C LYS A 186 -25.35 13.84 7.10
N ASN A 187 -26.06 13.04 7.89
CA ASN A 187 -26.06 13.13 9.35
C ASN A 187 -24.65 12.95 9.91
N SER A 188 -23.96 11.86 9.56
CA SER A 188 -22.59 11.60 10.00
C SER A 188 -21.62 12.72 9.59
N ASN A 189 -21.58 13.06 8.30
CA ASN A 189 -20.61 14.02 7.79
C ASN A 189 -20.82 15.43 8.37
N MET A 190 -22.07 15.88 8.55
CA MET A 190 -22.34 17.19 9.15
C MET A 190 -22.08 17.23 10.65
N ARG A 191 -22.20 16.11 11.37
CA ARG A 191 -21.94 16.02 12.82
C ARG A 191 -20.45 16.00 13.13
N HIS A 192 -19.68 15.24 12.37
CA HIS A 192 -18.29 14.90 12.68
C HIS A 192 -17.28 15.57 11.76
N ARG A 193 -17.71 15.95 10.55
CA ARG A 193 -16.91 16.65 9.54
C ARG A 193 -15.53 16.05 9.25
N PRO A 194 -15.36 14.72 9.15
CA PRO A 194 -14.06 14.13 8.86
C PRO A 194 -13.62 14.44 7.43
N ILE A 195 -12.31 14.53 7.22
CA ILE A 195 -11.69 14.62 5.90
C ILE A 195 -10.49 13.64 5.86
N GLY A 196 -10.04 13.29 4.65
CA GLY A 196 -8.90 12.42 4.42
C GLY A 196 -7.89 13.06 3.47
N LEU A 197 -6.85 13.67 4.03
CA LEU A 197 -5.68 14.12 3.28
C LEU A 197 -4.70 12.96 3.11
N GLY A 198 -4.33 12.70 1.87
CA GLY A 198 -3.27 11.76 1.51
C GLY A 198 -2.14 12.45 0.76
N VAL A 199 -1.23 11.62 0.26
CA VAL A 199 -0.08 12.05 -0.55
C VAL A 199 -0.02 11.20 -1.81
N GLN A 200 0.78 11.60 -2.78
CA GLN A 200 1.20 10.79 -3.92
C GLN A 200 2.62 11.18 -4.34
N GLY A 201 3.32 10.27 -5.01
CA GLY A 201 4.69 10.49 -5.48
C GLY A 201 5.73 10.54 -4.38
N LEU A 202 5.59 9.77 -3.30
CA LEU A 202 6.63 9.69 -2.27
C LEU A 202 7.94 9.12 -2.82
N ALA A 203 7.85 8.03 -3.60
CA ALA A 203 9.03 7.43 -4.24
C ALA A 203 9.70 8.40 -5.23
N ASP A 204 8.91 9.12 -6.04
CA ASP A 204 9.44 10.19 -6.90
C ASP A 204 10.18 11.25 -6.09
N ALA A 205 9.62 11.67 -4.96
CA ALA A 205 10.24 12.70 -4.13
C ALA A 205 11.59 12.23 -3.55
N PHE A 206 11.67 10.97 -3.11
CA PHE A 206 12.94 10.37 -2.67
C PHE A 206 13.97 10.28 -3.80
N ILE A 207 13.55 9.84 -4.99
CA ILE A 207 14.45 9.74 -6.15
C ILE A 207 14.98 11.11 -6.57
N LEU A 208 14.12 12.12 -6.63
CA LEU A 208 14.50 13.51 -6.97
C LEU A 208 15.46 14.12 -5.95
N LEU A 209 15.41 13.68 -4.68
CA LEU A 209 16.32 14.07 -3.61
C LEU A 209 17.54 13.13 -3.48
N ARG A 210 17.66 12.13 -4.36
CA ARG A 210 18.73 11.11 -4.32
C ARG A 210 18.78 10.30 -3.03
N LEU A 211 17.61 9.96 -2.49
CA LEU A 211 17.47 9.17 -1.26
C LEU A 211 16.98 7.76 -1.60
N PRO A 212 17.76 6.69 -1.36
CA PRO A 212 17.24 5.33 -1.42
C PRO A 212 16.05 5.17 -0.47
N PHE A 213 15.01 4.45 -0.91
CA PHE A 213 13.69 4.50 -0.26
C PHE A 213 13.72 4.20 1.25
N THR A 214 14.60 3.30 1.69
CA THR A 214 14.70 2.85 3.09
C THR A 214 15.93 3.40 3.82
N SER A 215 16.64 4.38 3.25
CA SER A 215 17.76 5.06 3.91
C SER A 215 17.28 5.84 5.14
N ASP A 216 18.19 6.13 6.08
CA ASP A 216 17.84 6.86 7.30
C ASP A 216 17.33 8.28 7.00
N GLU A 217 17.88 8.93 5.96
CA GLU A 217 17.43 10.23 5.47
C GLU A 217 16.01 10.15 4.89
N ALA A 218 15.70 9.11 4.11
CA ALA A 218 14.36 8.89 3.58
C ALA A 218 13.34 8.61 4.70
N ARG A 219 13.72 7.84 5.73
CA ARG A 219 12.88 7.59 6.93
C ARG A 219 12.61 8.88 7.69
N LYS A 220 13.65 9.69 7.91
CA LYS A 220 13.51 11.00 8.57
C LYS A 220 12.61 11.93 7.76
N LEU A 221 12.85 12.05 6.46
CA LEU A 221 12.02 12.89 5.59
C LEU A 221 10.57 12.41 5.53
N ASN A 222 10.34 11.09 5.48
CA ASN A 222 9.01 10.50 5.59
C ASN A 222 8.32 11.00 6.87
N GLN A 223 8.96 10.88 8.03
CA GLN A 223 8.38 11.34 9.29
C GLN A 223 8.05 12.84 9.24
N GLU A 224 8.98 13.67 8.76
CA GLU A 224 8.83 15.12 8.71
C GLU A 224 7.77 15.60 7.70
N ILE A 225 7.58 14.90 6.57
CA ILE A 225 6.52 15.18 5.59
C ILE A 225 5.15 15.01 6.25
N PHE A 226 4.94 13.88 6.93
CA PHE A 226 3.65 13.60 7.57
C PHE A 226 3.44 14.43 8.84
N GLU A 227 4.51 14.79 9.56
CA GLU A 227 4.45 15.77 10.65
C GLU A 227 3.94 17.13 10.13
N THR A 228 4.53 17.63 9.04
CA THR A 228 4.08 18.88 8.39
C THR A 228 2.64 18.78 7.91
N LEU A 229 2.26 17.69 7.26
CA LEU A 229 0.92 17.47 6.74
C LEU A 229 -0.12 17.56 7.86
N TYR A 230 0.10 16.83 8.96
CA TYR A 230 -0.81 16.82 10.09
C TYR A 230 -0.85 18.15 10.83
N TYR A 231 0.31 18.75 11.12
CA TYR A 231 0.37 20.06 11.78
C TYR A 231 -0.37 21.14 10.97
N ALA A 232 -0.18 21.15 9.65
CA ALA A 232 -0.85 22.09 8.75
C ALA A 232 -2.38 21.86 8.71
N ALA A 233 -2.81 20.60 8.60
CA ALA A 233 -4.23 20.25 8.55
C ALA A 233 -4.95 20.62 9.85
N VAL A 234 -4.36 20.29 11.00
CA VAL A 234 -4.90 20.66 12.32
C VAL A 234 -4.93 22.18 12.48
N THR A 235 -3.89 22.88 12.04
CA THR A 235 -3.88 24.35 12.08
C THR A 235 -4.99 24.97 11.24
N ALA A 236 -5.21 24.49 10.01
CA ALA A 236 -6.32 24.97 9.19
C ALA A 236 -7.68 24.64 9.79
N SER A 237 -7.84 23.45 10.38
CA SER A 237 -9.08 23.05 11.03
C SER A 237 -9.37 23.90 12.29
N MET A 238 -8.34 24.27 13.06
CA MET A 238 -8.46 25.20 14.18
C MET A 238 -8.84 26.62 13.71
N GLU A 239 -8.23 27.10 12.63
CA GLU A 239 -8.60 28.39 12.03
C GLU A 239 -10.06 28.42 11.59
N LEU A 240 -10.53 27.37 10.92
CA LEU A 240 -11.94 27.23 10.55
C LEU A 240 -12.86 27.18 11.78
N ALA A 241 -12.43 26.55 12.87
CA ALA A 241 -13.22 26.52 14.11
C ALA A 241 -13.33 27.89 14.79
N LYS A 242 -12.31 28.74 14.64
CA LYS A 242 -12.37 30.14 15.12
C LYS A 242 -13.44 30.95 14.37
N GLU A 243 -13.64 30.67 13.08
CA GLU A 243 -14.59 31.37 12.22
C GLU A 243 -16.01 30.78 12.31
N GLU A 244 -16.12 29.45 12.30
CA GLU A 244 -17.39 28.73 12.11
C GLU A 244 -17.81 27.89 13.33
N GLY A 245 -17.00 27.89 14.39
CA GLY A 245 -17.15 27.00 15.55
C GLY A 245 -16.62 25.57 15.31
N PRO A 246 -16.34 24.81 16.38
CA PRO A 246 -15.89 23.42 16.26
C PRO A 246 -16.97 22.51 15.68
N TYR A 247 -16.60 21.31 15.22
CA TYR A 247 -17.60 20.30 14.83
C TYR A 247 -18.49 19.89 16.01
N LYS A 248 -19.70 19.40 15.73
CA LYS A 248 -20.77 19.23 16.73
C LYS A 248 -20.37 18.31 17.89
N THR A 249 -19.61 17.26 17.61
CA THR A 249 -19.17 16.27 18.62
C THR A 249 -17.72 16.44 19.07
N TYR A 250 -17.19 17.67 19.00
CA TYR A 250 -15.83 17.99 19.43
C TYR A 250 -15.62 17.73 20.92
N LYS A 251 -16.56 18.14 21.77
CA LYS A 251 -16.44 17.98 23.22
C LYS A 251 -16.32 16.50 23.60
N GLY A 252 -15.27 16.18 24.36
CA GLY A 252 -14.99 14.82 24.83
C GLY A 252 -13.99 14.03 23.97
N SER A 253 -13.75 14.48 22.73
CA SER A 253 -12.71 13.91 21.86
C SER A 253 -11.30 14.08 22.45
N PRO A 254 -10.33 13.22 22.11
CA PRO A 254 -8.92 13.40 22.45
C PRO A 254 -8.38 14.80 22.14
N ILE A 255 -8.63 15.31 20.93
CA ILE A 255 -8.13 16.62 20.52
C ILE A 255 -8.72 17.75 21.38
N SER A 256 -9.95 17.59 21.89
CA SER A 256 -10.54 18.56 22.83
C SER A 256 -9.87 18.59 24.21
N LYS A 257 -9.22 17.48 24.59
CA LYS A 257 -8.35 17.39 25.79
C LYS A 257 -6.93 17.86 25.49
N GLY A 258 -6.68 18.31 24.25
CA GLY A 258 -5.37 18.63 23.73
C GLY A 258 -4.50 17.38 23.67
N GLN A 259 -4.99 16.27 23.11
CA GLN A 259 -4.18 15.12 22.72
C GLN A 259 -4.17 15.04 21.19
N PHE A 260 -2.98 15.16 20.59
CA PHE A 260 -2.78 14.96 19.16
C PHE A 260 -2.60 13.48 18.84
N GLN A 261 -2.59 13.15 17.55
CA GLN A 261 -2.42 11.77 17.11
C GLN A 261 -1.15 11.13 17.67
N HIS A 262 0.00 11.80 17.61
CA HIS A 262 1.27 11.24 18.10
C HIS A 262 1.23 10.96 19.61
N ASN A 263 0.46 11.76 20.37
CA ASN A 263 0.24 11.50 21.80
C ASN A 263 -0.56 10.21 22.04
N LEU A 264 -1.49 9.84 21.14
CA LEU A 264 -2.21 8.55 21.19
C LEU A 264 -1.30 7.36 20.84
N TRP A 265 -0.14 7.60 20.22
CA TRP A 265 0.92 6.62 20.04
C TRP A 265 1.93 6.61 21.20
N GLY A 266 1.73 7.43 22.24
CA GLY A 266 2.65 7.55 23.37
C GLY A 266 3.86 8.45 23.10
N ILE A 267 3.92 9.12 21.95
CA ILE A 267 5.01 10.02 21.58
C ILE A 267 4.75 11.41 22.15
N LYS A 268 5.76 11.98 22.81
CA LYS A 268 5.72 13.35 23.35
C LYS A 268 6.20 14.37 22.34
N ASP A 269 5.85 15.64 22.54
CA ASP A 269 6.18 16.71 21.59
C ASP A 269 7.70 16.92 21.47
N GLU A 270 8.46 16.67 22.55
CA GLU A 270 9.91 16.83 22.59
C GLU A 270 10.66 15.76 21.79
N GLU A 271 9.99 14.66 21.44
CA GLU A 271 10.54 13.55 20.64
C GLU A 271 10.35 13.77 19.12
N LEU A 272 9.68 14.86 18.72
CA LEU A 272 9.41 15.18 17.32
C LEU A 272 10.56 15.95 16.65
N SER A 273 10.42 16.30 15.37
CA SER A 273 11.50 16.95 14.60
C SER A 273 11.90 18.35 15.09
N GLY A 274 11.11 18.97 15.96
CA GLY A 274 11.27 20.36 16.39
C GLY A 274 10.88 21.39 15.32
N ARG A 275 10.37 20.95 14.16
CA ARG A 275 10.02 21.83 13.03
C ARG A 275 8.80 22.71 13.30
N TRP A 276 7.86 22.21 14.11
CA TRP A 276 6.57 22.86 14.36
C TRP A 276 6.30 23.05 15.85
N ASN A 277 5.62 24.15 16.20
CA ASN A 277 5.32 24.49 17.59
C ASN A 277 3.99 23.87 18.03
N TRP A 278 4.05 22.60 18.43
CA TRP A 278 2.90 21.82 18.90
C TRP A 278 2.24 22.39 20.15
N GLU A 279 3.01 22.94 21.09
CA GLU A 279 2.49 23.59 22.30
C GLU A 279 1.59 24.79 21.97
N LYS A 280 2.07 25.68 21.09
CA LYS A 280 1.29 26.84 20.62
C LYS A 280 0.02 26.39 19.92
N LEU A 281 0.09 25.37 19.06
CA LEU A 281 -1.10 24.84 18.40
C LEU A 281 -2.08 24.25 19.41
N ARG A 282 -1.60 23.49 20.40
CA ARG A 282 -2.41 22.91 21.49
C ARG A 282 -3.17 23.98 22.27
N ASN A 283 -2.49 25.08 22.61
CA ASN A 283 -3.11 26.21 23.31
C ASN A 283 -4.20 26.90 22.47
N ASN A 284 -3.98 27.04 21.16
CA ASN A 284 -5.01 27.57 20.26
C ASN A 284 -6.22 26.63 20.13
N ILE A 285 -6.00 25.32 20.04
CA ILE A 285 -7.08 24.32 19.99
C ILE A 285 -7.90 24.32 21.28
N LYS A 286 -7.26 24.40 22.45
CA LYS A 286 -8.00 24.49 23.72
C LYS A 286 -8.92 25.72 23.76
N LYS A 287 -8.54 26.81 23.10
CA LYS A 287 -9.32 28.06 23.03
C LYS A 287 -10.42 28.05 21.96
N HIS A 288 -10.14 27.48 20.78
CA HIS A 288 -10.99 27.63 19.59
C HIS A 288 -11.64 26.33 19.11
N GLY A 289 -11.11 25.19 19.52
CA GLY A 289 -11.46 23.88 18.97
C GLY A 289 -10.90 23.63 17.57
N VAL A 290 -11.43 22.60 16.91
CA VAL A 290 -11.14 22.26 15.51
C VAL A 290 -12.44 21.98 14.75
N ARG A 291 -12.45 22.21 13.45
CA ARG A 291 -13.64 22.10 12.59
C ARG A 291 -13.90 20.70 12.08
N ASN A 292 -12.89 19.83 12.11
CA ASN A 292 -12.93 18.48 11.54
C ASN A 292 -12.49 17.46 12.59
N SER A 293 -13.18 16.33 12.69
CA SER A 293 -12.85 15.28 13.66
C SER A 293 -11.62 14.46 13.28
N LEU A 294 -11.37 14.27 11.98
CA LEU A 294 -10.25 13.52 11.41
C LEU A 294 -9.75 14.24 10.16
N LEU A 295 -8.48 14.09 9.82
CA LEU A 295 -7.80 14.95 8.86
C LEU A 295 -6.93 14.21 7.83
N VAL A 296 -6.24 13.14 8.23
CA VAL A 296 -5.17 12.53 7.42
C VAL A 296 -5.45 11.04 7.26
N ALA A 297 -5.55 10.61 6.01
CA ALA A 297 -5.85 9.24 5.61
C ALA A 297 -5.25 8.93 4.23
N PRO A 298 -3.97 8.52 4.14
CA PRO A 298 -3.32 8.24 2.87
C PRO A 298 -3.99 7.05 2.15
N MET A 299 -4.71 7.37 1.08
CA MET A 299 -5.49 6.47 0.24
C MET A 299 -4.70 5.97 -0.97
N PRO A 300 -5.11 4.89 -1.65
CA PRO A 300 -4.57 4.51 -2.95
C PRO A 300 -4.85 5.65 -3.95
N THR A 301 -3.88 5.96 -4.80
CA THR A 301 -3.98 7.06 -5.76
C THR A 301 -3.86 6.56 -7.21
N ALA A 302 -4.15 5.29 -7.47
CA ALA A 302 -4.04 4.63 -8.77
C ALA A 302 -4.32 5.57 -9.97
N SER A 303 -5.55 6.08 -10.11
CA SER A 303 -5.91 6.94 -11.24
C SER A 303 -5.31 8.36 -11.15
N THR A 304 -5.36 9.00 -9.98
CA THR A 304 -4.94 10.42 -9.84
C THR A 304 -3.43 10.61 -9.91
N SER A 305 -2.65 9.63 -9.47
CA SER A 305 -1.19 9.62 -9.60
C SER A 305 -0.76 9.39 -11.04
N GLN A 306 -1.47 8.56 -11.80
CA GLN A 306 -1.25 8.42 -13.23
C GLN A 306 -1.52 9.73 -13.98
N ILE A 307 -2.62 10.44 -13.68
CA ILE A 307 -2.92 11.75 -14.28
C ILE A 307 -1.77 12.76 -14.03
N LEU A 308 -1.18 12.77 -12.84
CA LEU A 308 -0.06 13.66 -12.51
C LEU A 308 1.31 13.08 -12.90
N GLY A 309 1.36 11.85 -13.41
CA GLY A 309 2.60 11.15 -13.74
C GLY A 309 3.51 10.85 -12.54
N ASN A 310 2.93 10.61 -11.35
CA ASN A 310 3.63 10.25 -10.12
C ASN A 310 3.45 8.76 -9.80
N ASN A 311 4.31 8.20 -8.95
CA ASN A 311 4.10 6.91 -8.31
C ASN A 311 2.95 6.97 -7.30
N GLU A 312 2.35 5.81 -7.04
CA GLU A 312 1.19 5.71 -6.18
C GLU A 312 1.52 6.03 -4.71
N CYS A 313 0.70 6.92 -4.14
CA CYS A 313 0.63 7.23 -2.72
C CYS A 313 2.00 7.35 -2.03
N PHE A 314 2.25 6.47 -1.05
CA PHE A 314 3.50 6.32 -0.32
C PHE A 314 4.26 5.05 -0.70
N GLU A 315 3.92 4.39 -1.80
CA GLU A 315 4.51 3.12 -2.19
C GLU A 315 5.90 3.32 -2.82
N PRO A 316 6.83 2.36 -2.64
CA PRO A 316 8.00 2.24 -3.51
C PRO A 316 7.59 1.93 -4.95
N TYR A 317 8.51 2.11 -5.90
CA TYR A 317 8.27 1.63 -7.27
C TYR A 317 8.15 0.11 -7.27
N THR A 318 7.05 -0.41 -7.83
CA THR A 318 6.83 -1.86 -7.98
C THR A 318 7.72 -2.47 -9.05
N SER A 319 8.09 -1.69 -10.06
CA SER A 319 8.99 -2.05 -11.15
C SER A 319 9.56 -0.78 -11.79
N ASN A 320 10.80 -0.84 -12.32
CA ASN A 320 11.33 0.23 -13.16
C ASN A 320 10.93 0.13 -14.63
N ILE A 321 10.18 -0.91 -15.01
CA ILE A 321 9.61 -1.06 -16.36
C ILE A 321 8.22 -1.67 -16.29
N TYR A 322 7.25 -1.10 -16.99
CA TYR A 322 5.88 -1.58 -17.00
C TYR A 322 5.25 -1.45 -18.37
N THR A 323 4.33 -2.35 -18.69
CA THR A 323 3.57 -2.32 -19.93
C THR A 323 2.28 -1.55 -19.71
N ARG A 324 2.08 -0.49 -20.49
CA ARG A 324 0.84 0.28 -20.54
C ARG A 324 0.03 -0.15 -21.75
N ARG A 325 -1.20 -0.59 -21.52
CA ARG A 325 -2.17 -0.88 -22.58
C ARG A 325 -2.99 0.39 -22.87
N VAL A 326 -3.04 0.78 -24.12
CA VAL A 326 -3.92 1.84 -24.66
C VAL A 326 -4.64 1.31 -25.90
N LEU A 327 -5.65 2.02 -26.39
CA LEU A 327 -6.41 1.63 -27.59
C LEU A 327 -5.54 1.38 -28.83
N SER A 328 -4.40 2.07 -28.95
CA SER A 328 -3.46 1.95 -30.07
C SER A 328 -2.42 0.83 -29.90
N GLY A 329 -2.41 0.11 -28.77
CA GLY A 329 -1.52 -1.03 -28.53
C GLY A 329 -0.92 -1.08 -27.13
N GLU A 330 0.08 -1.94 -26.95
CA GLU A 330 0.85 -2.06 -25.71
C GLU A 330 2.17 -1.29 -25.83
N PHE A 331 2.42 -0.38 -24.89
CA PHE A 331 3.63 0.43 -24.84
C PHE A 331 4.45 0.08 -23.61
N ILE A 332 5.74 -0.14 -23.80
CA ILE A 332 6.68 -0.36 -22.69
C ILE A 332 7.12 1.01 -22.18
N VAL A 333 6.86 1.25 -20.89
CA VAL A 333 7.21 2.49 -20.21
C VAL A 333 8.26 2.18 -19.16
N VAL A 334 9.37 2.90 -19.22
CA VAL A 334 10.46 2.83 -18.24
C VAL A 334 10.22 3.90 -17.19
N ASN A 335 10.64 3.65 -15.95
CA ASN A 335 10.67 4.66 -14.91
C ASN A 335 11.43 5.89 -15.43
N LYS A 336 10.70 7.01 -15.59
CA LYS A 336 11.22 8.24 -16.20
C LYS A 336 12.51 8.72 -15.54
N HIS A 337 12.61 8.59 -14.22
CA HIS A 337 13.76 9.06 -13.46
C HIS A 337 14.98 8.18 -13.73
N LEU A 338 14.80 6.85 -13.74
CA LEU A 338 15.88 5.91 -14.07
C LEU A 338 16.37 6.13 -15.49
N LEU A 339 15.44 6.28 -16.44
CA LEU A 339 15.78 6.55 -17.84
C LEU A 339 16.65 7.82 -17.97
N GLU A 340 16.27 8.90 -17.28
CA GLU A 340 17.04 10.15 -17.29
C GLU A 340 18.46 9.97 -16.76
N ASP A 341 18.63 9.18 -15.71
CA ASP A 341 19.96 8.91 -15.14
C ASP A 341 20.80 8.00 -16.04
N LEU A 342 20.21 6.94 -16.62
CA LEU A 342 20.91 6.07 -17.54
C LEU A 342 21.35 6.81 -18.81
N VAL A 343 20.55 7.75 -19.32
CA VAL A 343 20.93 8.60 -20.45
C VAL A 343 22.08 9.55 -20.06
N LYS A 344 22.02 10.19 -18.88
CA LYS A 344 23.12 11.06 -18.40
C LYS A 344 24.43 10.30 -18.23
N LEU A 345 24.35 9.03 -17.84
CA LEU A 345 25.51 8.14 -17.70
C LEU A 345 26.00 7.54 -19.03
N GLY A 346 25.29 7.79 -20.14
CA GLY A 346 25.61 7.17 -21.45
C GLY A 346 25.37 5.66 -21.50
N LEU A 347 24.56 5.13 -20.56
CA LEU A 347 24.27 3.70 -20.42
C LEU A 347 22.98 3.26 -21.12
N TRP A 348 22.17 4.21 -21.59
CA TRP A 348 20.88 3.89 -22.23
C TRP A 348 21.04 3.49 -23.69
N ASN A 349 20.72 2.23 -24.00
CA ASN A 349 20.65 1.67 -25.35
C ASN A 349 19.60 0.54 -25.41
N GLU A 350 19.35 -0.01 -26.60
CA GLU A 350 18.35 -1.07 -26.78
C GLU A 350 18.69 -2.34 -25.97
N ASN A 351 19.98 -2.66 -25.79
CA ASN A 351 20.38 -3.81 -24.95
C ASN A 351 19.99 -3.59 -23.48
N MET A 352 20.21 -2.39 -22.93
CA MET A 352 19.81 -2.03 -21.56
C MET A 352 18.31 -2.15 -21.37
N LYS A 353 17.52 -1.67 -22.35
CA LYS A 353 16.07 -1.81 -22.33
C LYS A 353 15.62 -3.27 -22.34
N GLN A 354 16.19 -4.11 -23.20
CA GLN A 354 15.88 -5.54 -23.23
C GLN A 354 16.28 -6.23 -21.92
N GLU A 355 17.39 -5.82 -21.31
CA GLU A 355 17.84 -6.37 -20.03
C GLU A 355 16.88 -6.02 -18.88
N LEU A 356 16.41 -4.77 -18.82
CA LEU A 356 15.35 -4.37 -17.90
C LEU A 356 14.08 -5.21 -18.08
N MET A 357 13.66 -5.47 -19.33
CA MET A 357 12.48 -6.30 -19.60
C MET A 357 12.65 -7.73 -19.10
N ARG A 358 13.83 -8.33 -19.32
CA ARG A 358 14.16 -9.68 -18.84
C ARG A 358 14.08 -9.74 -17.32
N ALA A 359 14.67 -8.77 -16.65
CA ALA A 359 14.75 -8.68 -15.18
C ALA A 359 13.51 -8.09 -14.49
N ASN A 360 12.38 -7.94 -15.19
CA ASN A 360 11.16 -7.33 -14.64
C ASN A 360 11.39 -5.94 -14.01
N GLY A 361 12.28 -5.15 -14.61
CA GLY A 361 12.61 -3.81 -14.13
C GLY A 361 13.57 -3.77 -12.95
N SER A 362 14.11 -4.90 -12.51
CA SER A 362 15.26 -4.89 -11.60
C SER A 362 16.52 -4.43 -12.35
N ILE A 363 17.36 -3.65 -11.66
CA ILE A 363 18.70 -3.26 -12.14
C ILE A 363 19.82 -3.79 -11.25
N GLN A 364 19.50 -4.59 -10.23
CA GLN A 364 20.47 -4.96 -9.19
C GLN A 364 21.59 -5.84 -9.74
N HIS A 365 21.32 -6.66 -10.77
CA HIS A 365 22.27 -7.57 -11.40
C HIS A 365 23.12 -6.93 -12.51
N ILE A 366 22.88 -5.66 -12.85
CA ILE A 366 23.54 -4.99 -13.97
C ILE A 366 24.77 -4.22 -13.44
N ASP A 367 25.93 -4.88 -13.40
CA ASP A 367 27.15 -4.33 -12.79
C ASP A 367 27.72 -3.08 -13.48
N THR A 368 27.31 -2.79 -14.72
CA THR A 368 27.68 -1.54 -15.40
C THR A 368 26.96 -0.31 -14.84
N ILE A 369 25.86 -0.49 -14.10
CA ILE A 369 25.15 0.59 -13.43
C ILE A 369 25.81 0.83 -12.07
N PRO A 370 26.20 2.08 -11.73
CA PRO A 370 26.80 2.40 -10.44
C PRO A 370 25.93 1.97 -9.25
N GLU A 371 26.58 1.58 -8.15
CA GLU A 371 25.91 1.05 -6.96
C GLU A 371 24.91 2.05 -6.38
N GLU A 372 25.25 3.35 -6.36
CA GLU A 372 24.36 4.40 -5.89
C GLU A 372 23.06 4.52 -6.70
N ILE A 373 23.10 4.22 -8.00
CA ILE A 373 21.90 4.18 -8.85
C ILE A 373 21.13 2.89 -8.60
N ARG A 374 21.82 1.74 -8.46
CA ARG A 374 21.17 0.47 -8.12
C ARG A 374 20.42 0.56 -6.79
N GLU A 375 21.03 1.17 -5.78
CA GLU A 375 20.40 1.41 -4.47
C GLU A 375 19.19 2.37 -4.56
N LEU A 376 19.31 3.45 -5.35
CA LEU A 376 18.24 4.45 -5.51
C LEU A 376 16.97 3.87 -6.17
N TYR A 377 17.15 2.95 -7.12
CA TYR A 377 16.07 2.37 -7.92
C TYR A 377 15.71 0.94 -7.53
N LYS A 378 15.97 0.54 -6.27
CA LYS A 378 15.44 -0.71 -5.74
C LYS A 378 13.93 -0.77 -5.89
N THR A 379 13.46 -1.88 -6.46
CA THR A 379 12.02 -2.14 -6.56
C THR A 379 11.48 -2.60 -5.21
N VAL A 380 10.17 -2.54 -5.02
CA VAL A 380 9.53 -2.99 -3.76
C VAL A 380 9.87 -4.44 -3.37
N TRP A 381 10.19 -5.28 -4.36
CA TRP A 381 10.55 -6.69 -4.17
C TRP A 381 11.96 -6.86 -3.58
N GLU A 382 12.80 -5.84 -3.74
CA GLU A 382 14.18 -5.78 -3.26
C GLU A 382 14.30 -5.03 -1.93
N LEU A 383 13.18 -4.51 -1.42
CA LEU A 383 13.10 -3.78 -0.15
C LEU A 383 12.61 -4.66 0.99
N SER A 384 13.15 -4.42 2.17
CA SER A 384 12.72 -5.07 3.41
C SER A 384 11.32 -4.60 3.81
N MET A 385 10.34 -5.52 3.85
CA MET A 385 8.99 -5.20 4.30
C MET A 385 8.94 -4.75 5.78
N LYS A 386 9.92 -5.19 6.60
CA LYS A 386 10.06 -4.68 7.97
C LYS A 386 10.30 -3.16 7.96
N ASP A 387 11.14 -2.68 7.06
CA ASP A 387 11.47 -1.26 6.94
C ASP A 387 10.31 -0.44 6.38
N ILE A 388 9.55 -1.01 5.44
CA ILE A 388 8.29 -0.42 4.98
C ILE A 388 7.30 -0.28 6.15
N ILE A 389 7.15 -1.31 6.98
CA ILE A 389 6.30 -1.27 8.18
C ILE A 389 6.81 -0.23 9.18
N ASP A 390 8.11 -0.12 9.39
CA ASP A 390 8.71 0.90 10.27
C ASP A 390 8.41 2.32 9.77
N MET A 391 8.56 2.59 8.47
CA MET A 391 8.20 3.87 7.87
C MET A 391 6.69 4.15 7.98
N SER A 392 5.85 3.13 7.80
CA SER A 392 4.40 3.22 8.01
C SER A 392 4.02 3.51 9.46
N ARG A 393 4.74 2.96 10.43
CA ARG A 393 4.58 3.28 11.85
C ARG A 393 4.97 4.74 12.12
N GLN A 394 6.14 5.17 11.65
CA GLN A 394 6.67 6.53 11.85
C GLN A 394 5.73 7.61 11.32
N ARG A 395 5.23 7.45 10.08
CA ARG A 395 4.21 8.37 9.55
C ARG A 395 2.87 8.23 10.27
N GLY A 396 2.55 7.03 10.76
CA GLY A 396 1.34 6.71 11.52
C GLY A 396 1.14 7.58 12.77
N TYR A 397 2.23 8.09 13.35
CA TYR A 397 2.19 9.07 14.46
C TYR A 397 1.42 10.34 14.10
N PHE A 398 1.32 10.67 12.82
CA PHE A 398 0.67 11.88 12.31
C PHE A 398 -0.56 11.58 11.44
N ILE A 399 -1.04 10.34 11.45
CA ILE A 399 -2.22 9.88 10.69
C ILE A 399 -3.33 9.52 11.68
N ASP A 400 -4.34 10.39 11.79
CA ASP A 400 -5.46 10.23 12.73
C ASP A 400 -6.49 9.18 12.28
N GLN A 401 -6.51 8.84 10.99
CA GLN A 401 -7.22 7.69 10.43
C GLN A 401 -6.31 6.47 10.30
N SER A 402 -6.06 5.94 9.10
CA SER A 402 -5.09 4.90 8.78
C SER A 402 -4.45 5.14 7.41
N GLN A 403 -3.80 4.14 6.84
CA GLN A 403 -3.12 4.20 5.55
C GLN A 403 -3.29 2.86 4.80
N SER A 404 -3.50 2.92 3.48
CA SER A 404 -3.67 1.73 2.63
C SER A 404 -2.34 1.03 2.34
N LEU A 405 -1.85 0.26 3.31
CA LEU A 405 -0.53 -0.36 3.26
C LEU A 405 -0.54 -1.70 2.49
N ASN A 406 -0.14 -1.69 1.21
CA ASN A 406 0.16 -2.93 0.51
C ASN A 406 1.47 -3.55 1.03
N LEU A 407 1.50 -4.89 1.10
CA LEU A 407 2.71 -5.65 1.44
C LEU A 407 3.08 -6.58 0.29
N PHE A 408 4.38 -6.70 0.05
CA PHE A 408 4.93 -7.39 -1.10
C PHE A 408 5.80 -8.55 -0.62
N MET A 409 5.60 -9.74 -1.17
CA MET A 409 6.31 -10.92 -0.70
C MET A 409 6.65 -11.85 -1.86
N GLU A 410 7.94 -12.06 -2.07
CA GLU A 410 8.43 -13.15 -2.91
C GLU A 410 8.43 -14.46 -2.12
N ASN A 411 7.98 -15.54 -2.77
CA ASN A 411 7.92 -16.87 -2.14
C ASN A 411 7.18 -16.83 -0.81
N ALA A 412 5.97 -16.28 -0.85
CA ALA A 412 5.10 -16.17 0.32
C ALA A 412 4.87 -17.55 0.94
N ASN A 413 5.09 -17.64 2.25
CA ASN A 413 4.86 -18.83 3.05
C ASN A 413 4.37 -18.45 4.44
N TYR A 414 3.87 -19.42 5.20
CA TYR A 414 3.21 -19.16 6.47
C TYR A 414 4.14 -18.50 7.49
N ALA A 415 5.41 -18.91 7.54
CA ALA A 415 6.38 -18.36 8.49
C ALA A 415 6.69 -16.88 8.19
N LYS A 416 6.96 -16.53 6.93
CA LYS A 416 7.24 -15.14 6.51
C LYS A 416 6.03 -14.24 6.75
N LEU A 417 4.84 -14.66 6.33
CA LEU A 417 3.61 -13.88 6.53
C LEU A 417 3.26 -13.73 8.01
N THR A 418 3.42 -14.80 8.81
CA THR A 418 3.23 -14.74 10.26
C THR A 418 4.16 -13.68 10.87
N SER A 419 5.46 -13.74 10.60
CA SER A 419 6.42 -12.77 11.14
C SER A 419 6.07 -11.34 10.73
N MET A 420 5.69 -11.13 9.47
CA MET A 420 5.33 -9.82 8.94
C MET A 420 4.08 -9.24 9.60
N HIS A 421 3.00 -10.02 9.73
CA HIS A 421 1.77 -9.58 10.38
C HIS A 421 1.94 -9.33 11.87
N PHE A 422 2.68 -10.21 12.57
CA PHE A 422 2.99 -9.97 13.98
C PHE A 422 3.86 -8.73 14.17
N TYR A 423 4.78 -8.45 13.25
CA TYR A 423 5.57 -7.24 13.28
C TYR A 423 4.71 -5.98 13.06
N ALA A 424 3.79 -6.01 12.08
CA ALA A 424 2.83 -4.93 11.83
C ALA A 424 1.92 -4.66 13.05
N TRP A 425 1.39 -5.71 13.66
CA TRP A 425 0.58 -5.63 14.88
C TRP A 425 1.36 -5.05 16.06
N LYS A 426 2.54 -5.61 16.37
CA LYS A 426 3.39 -5.16 17.49
C LYS A 426 3.95 -3.75 17.28
N SER A 427 4.12 -3.33 16.03
CA SER A 427 4.43 -1.95 15.66
C SER A 427 3.29 -0.98 15.94
N GLY A 428 2.11 -1.50 16.28
CA GLY A 428 0.92 -0.74 16.60
C GLY A 428 0.20 -0.21 15.37
N LEU A 429 0.41 -0.75 14.17
CA LEU A 429 -0.33 -0.27 13.00
C LEU A 429 -1.86 -0.40 13.21
N LYS A 430 -2.63 0.42 12.51
CA LYS A 430 -4.10 0.34 12.50
C LYS A 430 -4.55 -0.57 11.35
N THR A 431 -4.02 -0.33 10.17
CA THR A 431 -4.05 -1.26 9.03
C THR A 431 -2.71 -1.95 8.93
N GLY A 432 -2.68 -3.25 9.20
CA GLY A 432 -1.48 -4.08 9.05
C GLY A 432 -1.18 -4.44 7.61
N MET A 433 -2.23 -4.65 6.81
CA MET A 433 -2.12 -4.98 5.39
C MET A 433 -3.42 -4.61 4.65
N TYR A 434 -3.29 -3.91 3.53
CA TYR A 434 -4.31 -3.78 2.50
C TYR A 434 -4.26 -5.02 1.61
N TYR A 435 -3.56 -5.01 0.48
CA TYR A 435 -3.30 -6.24 -0.29
C TYR A 435 -1.98 -6.90 0.08
N LEU A 436 -1.97 -8.24 0.04
CA LEU A 436 -0.75 -9.00 -0.19
C LEU A 436 -0.51 -9.11 -1.70
N ARG A 437 0.63 -8.64 -2.16
CA ARG A 437 1.12 -8.83 -3.53
C ARG A 437 2.22 -9.88 -3.51
N THR A 438 2.02 -10.98 -4.23
CA THR A 438 2.98 -12.08 -4.28
C THR A 438 3.63 -12.19 -5.66
N LYS A 439 4.88 -12.67 -5.66
CA LYS A 439 5.57 -13.17 -6.87
C LYS A 439 6.12 -14.57 -6.57
N ALA A 440 6.03 -15.44 -7.57
CA ALA A 440 6.72 -16.74 -7.54
C ALA A 440 8.23 -16.54 -7.76
N ALA A 441 9.07 -17.41 -7.16
CA ALA A 441 10.52 -17.42 -7.35
C ALA A 441 10.96 -17.54 -8.81
N VAL A 442 10.16 -18.25 -9.61
CA VAL A 442 10.50 -18.58 -10.99
C VAL A 442 9.45 -17.92 -11.88
N ASP A 443 9.90 -16.96 -12.69
CA ASP A 443 9.06 -16.38 -13.73
C ASP A 443 8.73 -17.45 -14.79
N ALA A 444 7.53 -17.37 -15.35
CA ALA A 444 7.25 -18.06 -16.60
C ALA A 444 8.23 -17.60 -17.68
N ILE A 445 8.75 -18.53 -18.49
CA ILE A 445 9.69 -18.24 -19.58
C ILE A 445 9.09 -17.14 -20.46
N LYS A 446 9.74 -15.97 -20.50
CA LYS A 446 9.31 -14.86 -21.35
C LYS A 446 9.82 -15.06 -22.77
N PHE A 447 8.92 -14.98 -23.73
CA PHE A 447 9.29 -14.84 -25.14
C PHE A 447 9.64 -13.38 -25.41
N THR A 448 10.90 -13.01 -25.23
CA THR A 448 11.42 -11.75 -25.78
C THR A 448 11.65 -11.91 -27.29
N LEU A 449 11.46 -10.84 -28.06
CA LEU A 449 11.48 -10.85 -29.54
C LEU A 449 12.83 -11.25 -30.17
N ASP A 450 13.88 -11.48 -29.37
CA ASP A 450 15.15 -11.98 -29.85
C ASP A 450 15.88 -12.84 -28.78
N ASN A 451 15.86 -14.16 -28.96
CA ASN A 451 16.50 -15.14 -28.07
C ASN A 451 17.90 -15.58 -28.57
N THR A 452 18.49 -14.87 -29.54
CA THR A 452 19.69 -15.33 -30.27
C THR A 452 21.02 -15.17 -29.53
N LYS A 453 21.05 -14.70 -28.27
CA LYS A 453 22.31 -14.49 -27.53
C LYS A 453 22.29 -15.07 -26.11
N LYS A 454 22.32 -16.40 -26.02
CA LYS A 454 23.01 -17.11 -24.93
C LYS A 454 23.78 -18.28 -25.53
N LYS A 455 25.12 -18.15 -25.62
CA LYS A 455 26.00 -19.32 -25.76
C LYS A 455 25.90 -20.08 -24.44
N GLU A 456 25.29 -21.25 -24.49
CA GLU A 456 25.33 -22.22 -23.39
C GLU A 456 26.78 -22.63 -23.15
N VAL A 457 27.25 -22.48 -21.92
CA VAL A 457 28.46 -23.17 -21.46
C VAL A 457 28.01 -24.56 -21.01
N PRO A 458 28.49 -25.65 -21.63
CA PRO A 458 28.04 -26.98 -21.25
C PRO A 458 28.59 -27.33 -19.87
N VAL A 459 27.67 -27.58 -18.93
CA VAL A 459 27.99 -28.20 -17.64
C VAL A 459 28.21 -29.70 -17.90
N SER A 460 29.45 -30.16 -17.80
CA SER A 460 29.77 -31.58 -17.78
C SER A 460 29.34 -32.19 -16.44
N ILE A 461 28.31 -33.02 -16.45
CA ILE A 461 28.01 -33.95 -15.35
C ILE A 461 28.41 -35.34 -15.84
N ALA A 462 29.43 -35.91 -15.21
CA ALA A 462 29.76 -37.32 -15.29
C ALA A 462 29.28 -38.01 -14.01
N ALA A 463 28.36 -38.97 -14.14
CA ALA A 463 28.25 -40.16 -13.29
C ALA A 463 27.20 -41.13 -13.87
N GLU A 464 27.72 -42.27 -14.34
CA GLU A 464 27.21 -43.66 -14.37
C GLU A 464 25.71 -43.96 -14.16
N ALA A 465 25.11 -44.76 -15.05
CA ALA A 465 24.91 -46.22 -14.85
C ALA A 465 23.91 -46.81 -15.87
N GLU A 466 24.26 -47.96 -16.41
CA GLU A 466 23.48 -48.79 -17.33
C GLU A 466 22.20 -49.36 -16.69
N VAL A 467 21.07 -49.38 -17.43
CA VAL A 467 20.17 -50.55 -17.52
C VAL A 467 19.50 -50.58 -18.91
N ILE A 468 19.43 -51.80 -19.46
CA ILE A 468 19.12 -52.19 -20.84
C ILE A 468 17.61 -52.35 -21.09
N ALA A 469 17.19 -51.84 -22.26
CA ALA A 469 16.13 -52.25 -23.21
C ALA A 469 14.70 -52.64 -22.78
N ALA A 470 13.72 -51.97 -23.42
CA ALA A 470 12.72 -52.62 -24.30
C ALA A 470 11.95 -51.60 -25.16
N THR A 471 12.07 -51.70 -26.49
CA THR A 471 11.12 -51.20 -27.53
C THR A 471 10.15 -52.34 -27.89
N PRO A 472 8.97 -52.14 -28.57
CA PRO A 472 8.70 -51.27 -29.74
C PRO A 472 7.27 -50.61 -29.70
N LYS A 473 6.66 -49.90 -30.67
CA LYS A 473 6.69 -49.90 -32.16
C LYS A 473 5.84 -48.70 -32.71
N VAL A 474 6.38 -47.97 -33.70
CA VAL A 474 5.79 -47.46 -34.98
C VAL A 474 4.53 -46.55 -35.03
N ALA A 475 4.70 -45.36 -35.63
CA ALA A 475 3.88 -44.76 -36.71
C ALA A 475 4.64 -43.54 -37.30
N SER A 476 5.37 -43.71 -38.42
CA SER A 476 5.00 -43.37 -39.82
C SER A 476 5.07 -41.86 -40.19
N ASP A 477 6.22 -41.49 -40.75
CA ASP A 477 6.50 -40.59 -41.88
C ASP A 477 5.50 -39.49 -42.29
N ILE A 478 5.97 -38.23 -42.19
CA ILE A 478 5.62 -37.16 -43.14
C ILE A 478 6.93 -36.56 -43.68
N LYS A 479 7.17 -36.77 -44.97
CA LYS A 479 8.23 -36.13 -45.76
C LYS A 479 7.82 -34.69 -46.09
N VAL A 480 8.67 -33.71 -45.75
CA VAL A 480 8.63 -32.38 -46.37
C VAL A 480 9.99 -32.07 -46.98
N LYS A 481 9.94 -31.68 -48.27
CA LYS A 481 11.06 -31.39 -49.15
C LYS A 481 11.88 -30.19 -48.66
N THR A 482 13.19 -30.37 -48.54
CA THR A 482 14.17 -29.29 -48.43
C THR A 482 14.51 -28.72 -49.80
N SER A 483 14.57 -27.39 -49.93
CA SER A 483 15.33 -26.70 -50.98
C SER A 483 16.40 -25.83 -50.31
N PRO A 484 17.65 -25.81 -50.81
CA PRO A 484 18.77 -25.18 -50.12
C PRO A 484 18.83 -23.68 -50.46
N VAL A 485 18.99 -22.84 -49.45
CA VAL A 485 19.44 -21.45 -49.65
C VAL A 485 20.81 -21.31 -48.98
N LYS A 486 21.75 -20.82 -49.81
CA LYS A 486 23.17 -20.63 -49.56
C LYS A 486 23.44 -19.81 -48.29
N ALA A 487 24.45 -20.25 -47.54
CA ALA A 487 25.13 -19.44 -46.54
C ALA A 487 25.87 -18.29 -47.24
N THR A 488 25.63 -17.07 -46.76
CA THR A 488 26.57 -15.95 -46.89
C THR A 488 26.75 -15.37 -45.50
N GLU A 489 27.93 -15.64 -44.95
CA GLU A 489 28.52 -14.93 -43.83
C GLU A 489 28.78 -13.48 -44.24
N THR A 490 28.30 -12.53 -43.42
CA THR A 490 29.04 -11.36 -42.93
C THR A 490 28.12 -10.66 -41.93
N ALA A 491 28.28 -10.97 -40.64
CA ALA A 491 27.72 -10.16 -39.57
C ALA A 491 28.65 -8.96 -39.37
N ALA A 492 28.25 -7.79 -39.89
CA ALA A 492 28.80 -6.53 -39.43
C ALA A 492 28.22 -6.25 -38.04
N GLU A 493 29.09 -6.04 -37.05
CA GLU A 493 28.70 -5.52 -35.75
C GLU A 493 28.10 -4.12 -35.95
N THR A 494 26.79 -3.98 -35.80
CA THR A 494 26.18 -2.65 -35.66
C THR A 494 26.47 -2.17 -34.24
N GLU A 495 27.41 -1.23 -34.11
CA GLU A 495 27.54 -0.39 -32.91
C GLU A 495 26.19 0.29 -32.66
N VAL A 496 25.50 -0.12 -31.60
CA VAL A 496 24.25 0.54 -31.17
C VAL A 496 24.66 1.76 -30.37
N GLU A 497 24.62 2.93 -31.01
CA GLU A 497 24.96 4.20 -30.37
C GLU A 497 23.96 4.54 -29.25
N PRO A 498 24.41 5.16 -28.14
CA PRO A 498 23.53 5.65 -27.07
C PRO A 498 22.57 6.73 -27.58
N MET A 499 21.33 6.71 -27.08
CA MET A 499 20.28 7.65 -27.49
C MET A 499 20.55 9.08 -26.97
N SER A 500 20.30 10.11 -27.79
CA SER A 500 20.60 11.50 -27.43
C SER A 500 19.56 12.12 -26.46
N PRO A 501 19.92 13.20 -25.72
CA PRO A 501 18.97 13.96 -24.91
C PRO A 501 17.80 14.58 -25.70
N GLU A 502 17.97 14.91 -26.99
CA GLU A 502 16.89 15.41 -27.85
C GLU A 502 15.88 14.31 -28.21
N GLU A 503 16.37 13.14 -28.60
CA GLU A 503 15.55 11.95 -28.89
C GLU A 503 14.73 11.53 -27.66
N MET A 504 15.34 11.65 -26.47
CA MET A 504 14.67 11.42 -25.19
C MET A 504 13.50 12.38 -24.93
N LYS A 505 13.68 13.68 -25.19
CA LYS A 505 12.61 14.67 -25.01
C LYS A 505 11.41 14.36 -25.89
N GLU A 506 11.66 13.92 -27.12
CA GLU A 506 10.60 13.53 -28.06
C GLU A 506 9.84 12.28 -27.59
N LEU A 507 10.55 11.28 -27.06
CA LEU A 507 9.95 10.07 -26.50
C LEU A 507 9.07 10.36 -25.26
N ILE A 508 9.53 11.22 -24.36
CA ILE A 508 8.76 11.67 -23.18
C ILE A 508 7.53 12.48 -23.59
N ALA A 509 7.65 13.34 -24.60
CA ALA A 509 6.53 14.12 -25.11
C ALA A 509 5.43 13.21 -25.68
N ARG A 510 5.81 12.23 -26.51
CA ARG A 510 4.86 11.23 -27.06
C ARG A 510 4.17 10.40 -25.97
N ALA A 511 4.89 10.05 -24.91
CA ALA A 511 4.31 9.34 -23.76
C ALA A 511 3.30 10.18 -22.95
N LYS A 512 3.44 11.52 -22.98
CA LYS A 512 2.48 12.46 -22.37
C LYS A 512 1.22 12.67 -23.21
N GLU A 513 1.34 12.65 -24.54
CA GLU A 513 0.20 12.83 -25.44
C GLU A 513 -0.78 11.65 -25.42
N GLY A 514 -0.31 10.42 -25.16
CA GLY A 514 -1.16 9.24 -24.98
C GLY A 514 -1.87 9.14 -23.61
N GLN A 515 -1.98 10.25 -22.85
CA GLN A 515 -2.58 10.27 -21.51
C GLN A 515 -4.08 10.61 -21.47
N ALA A 516 -4.69 11.01 -22.60
CA ALA A 516 -5.98 11.68 -22.59
C ALA A 516 -7.18 10.79 -22.23
N ASP A 517 -7.17 9.51 -22.61
CA ASP A 517 -8.23 8.55 -22.31
C ASP A 517 -7.56 7.17 -22.25
N ASP A 518 -7.72 6.42 -21.15
CA ASP A 518 -7.78 4.94 -21.17
C ASP A 518 -7.71 4.32 -19.75
N ASP A 519 -8.77 3.59 -19.41
CA ASP A 519 -8.87 2.69 -18.26
C ASP A 519 -7.88 1.51 -18.43
N CYS A 520 -6.88 1.42 -17.55
CA CYS A 520 -5.88 0.37 -17.61
C CYS A 520 -6.11 -0.71 -16.54
N LEU A 521 -6.43 -1.92 -17.00
CA LEU A 521 -6.61 -3.20 -16.30
C LEU A 521 -5.40 -3.70 -15.47
N MET A 522 -4.34 -2.92 -15.32
CA MET A 522 -3.18 -3.24 -14.47
C MET A 522 -3.30 -2.64 -13.06
N CYS A 523 -4.28 -1.77 -12.85
CA CYS A 523 -4.79 -1.46 -11.52
C CYS A 523 -5.74 -2.61 -11.18
N GLY A 524 -5.30 -3.57 -10.38
CA GLY A 524 -6.17 -4.62 -9.87
C GLY A 524 -7.18 -4.06 -8.86
N SER A 525 -8.13 -3.26 -9.35
CA SER A 525 -9.49 -3.18 -8.83
C SER A 525 -10.23 -4.47 -9.15
#